data_AF-A0A381C5X6-F1
#
_entry.id   AF-A0A381C5X6-F1
#
_cell.length_a   1.000
_cell.length_b   1.000
_cell.length_c   1.000
_cell.angle_alpha   90.00
_cell.angle_beta   90.00
_cell.angle_gamma   90.00
#
_symmetry.space_group_name_H-M   'P 1'
#
loop_
_entity.id
_entity.type
_entity.pdbx_description
1 polymer ?
#
loop_
_entity_poly.entity_id
_entity_poly.type
_entity_poly.pdbx_seq_one_letter_code
_entity_poly.pdbx_strand_id
1 'polypeptide(L)' 'MNIAEVKAMRDKVLKAYTDALDAESMGMNGRNLTRQSLDSLKTQYEYWDRKYRQALGKAKPYSLVNFTGRK' A
#
# COMPACT_ATOMS: atom_id res chain seq x y z
N MET A 1 -6.56 -8.87 13.12
CA MET A 1 -5.65 -7.74 12.82
C MET A 1 -6.45 -6.47 12.98
N ASN A 2 -6.04 -5.60 13.89
CA ASN A 2 -6.74 -4.37 14.21
C ASN A 2 -6.43 -3.29 13.15
N ILE A 3 -7.39 -2.41 12.85
CA ILE A 3 -7.23 -1.32 11.87
C ILE A 3 -6.05 -0.42 12.24
N ALA A 4 -5.82 -0.22 13.54
CA ALA A 4 -4.69 0.52 14.07
C ALA A 4 -3.34 -0.14 13.71
N GLU A 5 -3.25 -1.46 13.75
CA GLU A 5 -2.03 -2.21 13.39
C GLU A 5 -1.77 -2.15 11.88
N VAL A 6 -2.82 -2.27 11.06
CA VAL A 6 -2.73 -2.13 9.59
C VAL A 6 -2.27 -0.72 9.22
N LYS A 7 -2.80 0.31 9.89
CA LYS A 7 -2.36 1.70 9.72
C LYS A 7 -0.91 1.88 10.14
N ALA A 8 -0.50 1.36 11.29
CA ALA A 8 0.87 1.48 11.78
C ALA A 8 1.87 0.80 10.82
N MET A 9 1.53 -0.36 10.26
CA MET A 9 2.37 -1.03 9.25
C MET A 9 2.44 -0.21 7.95
N ARG A 10 1.31 0.32 7.47
CA ARG A 10 1.27 1.21 6.30
C ARG A 10 2.19 2.43 6.49
N ASP A 11 2.09 3.10 7.63
CA ASP A 11 2.86 4.32 7.92
C ASP A 11 4.37 4.02 8.05
N LYS A 12 4.74 2.86 8.63
CA LYS A 12 6.14 2.41 8.67
C LYS A 12 6.71 2.16 7.27
N VAL A 13 5.97 1.49 6.40
CA VAL A 13 6.40 1.20 5.03
C VAL A 13 6.49 2.47 4.21
N LEU A 14 5.54 3.39 4.38
CA LEU A 14 5.56 4.71 3.73
C LEU A 14 6.80 5.51 4.15
N LYS A 15 7.12 5.54 5.45
CA LYS A 15 8.32 6.22 5.96
C LYS A 15 9.59 5.59 5.37
N ALA A 16 9.70 4.27 5.38
CA ALA A 16 10.84 3.57 4.79
C ALA A 16 10.99 3.83 3.28
N TYR A 17 9.87 3.97 2.56
CA TYR A 17 9.86 4.33 1.13
C TYR A 17 10.30 5.77 0.89
N THR A 18 9.85 6.73 1.71
CA THR A 18 10.29 8.12 1.61
C THR A 18 11.78 8.28 1.96
N ASP A 19 12.22 7.69 3.07
CA ASP A 19 13.63 7.71 3.48
C ASP A 19 14.54 7.10 2.40
N ALA A 20 14.05 6.06 1.72
CA ALA A 20 14.71 5.42 0.59
C ALA A 20 14.80 6.31 -0.66
N LEU A 21 13.73 7.04 -1.00
CA LEU A 21 13.71 8.00 -2.11
C LEU A 21 14.62 9.20 -1.83
N ASP A 22 14.62 9.69 -0.59
CA ASP A 22 15.51 10.78 -0.17
C ASP A 22 16.98 10.35 -0.24
N ALA A 23 17.29 9.11 0.15
CA ALA A 23 18.64 8.54 0.02
C ALA A 23 19.08 8.39 -1.46
N GLU A 24 18.17 7.98 -2.35
CA GLU A 24 18.43 7.94 -3.81
C GLU A 24 18.71 9.35 -4.36
N SER A 25 17.89 10.33 -3.96
CA SER A 25 18.00 11.73 -4.38
C SER A 25 19.29 12.42 -3.90
N MET A 26 19.73 12.12 -2.68
CA MET A 26 20.99 12.67 -2.12
C MET A 26 22.26 12.02 -2.71
N GLY A 27 22.14 11.11 -3.67
CA GLY A 27 23.29 10.44 -4.28
C GLY A 27 24.07 9.57 -3.30
N MET A 28 23.47 9.21 -2.16
CA MET A 28 24.02 8.23 -1.22
C MET A 28 23.89 6.83 -1.84
N ASN A 29 24.75 6.55 -2.83
CA ASN A 29 25.07 5.21 -3.35
C ASN A 29 25.82 4.36 -2.30
N GLY A 30 25.45 4.50 -1.03
CA GLY A 30 26.23 4.10 0.13
C GLY A 30 25.41 3.25 1.07
N ARG A 31 24.83 2.15 0.55
CA ARG A 31 24.50 0.86 1.21
C ARG A 31 23.18 0.29 0.70
N ASN A 32 23.26 -0.45 -0.41
CA ASN A 32 22.32 -1.50 -0.80
C ASN A 32 20.85 -1.14 -1.08
N LEU A 33 20.47 0.14 -1.18
CA LEU A 33 19.12 0.46 -1.63
C LEU A 33 19.04 0.42 -3.16
N THR A 34 18.78 -0.76 -3.70
CA THR A 34 18.61 -0.97 -5.14
C THR A 34 17.22 -0.53 -5.58
N ARG A 35 17.04 -0.18 -6.86
CA ARG A 35 15.71 0.06 -7.45
C ARG A 35 14.72 -1.08 -7.16
N GLN A 36 15.21 -2.33 -7.11
CA GLN A 36 14.42 -3.50 -6.73
C GLN A 36 13.86 -3.42 -5.29
N SER A 37 14.59 -2.78 -4.38
CA SER A 37 14.15 -2.51 -3.02
C SER A 37 13.04 -1.44 -2.97
N LEU A 38 13.09 -0.41 -3.83
CA LEU A 38 12.03 0.60 -3.95
C LEU A 38 10.72 0.00 -4.48
N ASP A 39 10.79 -0.81 -5.54
CA ASP A 39 9.61 -1.51 -6.08
C ASP A 39 8.99 -2.47 -5.06
N SER A 40 9.83 -3.16 -4.27
CA SER A 40 9.37 -4.02 -3.18
C SER A 40 8.65 -3.23 -2.08
N LEU A 41 9.18 -2.07 -1.69
CA LEU A 41 8.56 -1.17 -0.70
C LEU A 41 7.23 -0.61 -1.20
N LYS A 42 7.16 -0.21 -2.47
CA LYS A 42 5.92 0.23 -3.12
C LYS A 42 4.85 -0.87 -3.11
N THR A 43 5.22 -2.09 -3.49
CA THR A 43 4.32 -3.25 -3.49
C THR A 43 3.79 -3.56 -2.09
N GLN A 44 4.66 -3.51 -1.07
CA GLN A 44 4.24 -3.69 0.32
C GLN A 44 3.31 -2.57 0.78
N TYR A 45 3.58 -1.32 0.42
CA TYR A 45 2.71 -0.20 0.74
C TYR A 45 1.31 -0.39 0.13
N GLU A 46 1.23 -0.76 -1.15
CA GLU A 46 -0.05 -1.03 -1.82
C GLU A 46 -0.84 -2.17 -1.18
N TYR A 47 -0.16 -3.23 -0.72
CA TYR A 47 -0.79 -4.32 0.01
C TYR A 47 -1.43 -3.81 1.32
N TRP A 48 -0.69 -3.05 2.12
CA TRP A 48 -1.20 -2.50 3.39
C TRP A 48 -2.28 -1.45 3.17
N ASP A 49 -2.15 -0.60 2.14
CA ASP A 49 -3.17 0.39 1.77
C ASP A 49 -4.47 -0.30 1.33
N ARG A 50 -4.39 -1.37 0.53
CA ARG A 50 -5.56 -2.17 0.14
C ARG A 50 -6.24 -2.79 1.36
N LYS A 51 -5.47 -3.39 2.28
CA LYS A 51 -6.00 -3.95 3.54
C LYS A 51 -6.64 -2.87 4.41
N TYR A 52 -6.02 -1.69 4.49
CA TYR A 52 -6.55 -0.54 5.24
C TYR A 52 -7.88 -0.06 4.65
N ARG A 53 -7.97 0.09 3.32
CA ARG A 53 -9.22 0.47 2.62
C ARG A 53 -10.32 -0.56 2.79
N GLN A 54 -10.00 -1.85 2.74
CA GLN A 54 -10.95 -2.93 3.02
C GLN A 54 -11.45 -2.87 4.46
N ALA A 55 -10.54 -2.64 5.41
CA ALA A 55 -10.89 -2.56 6.82
C ALA A 55 -11.68 -1.29 7.19
N LEU A 56 -11.52 -0.20 6.42
CA LEU A 56 -12.34 1.02 6.52
C LEU A 56 -13.74 0.88 5.88
N GLY A 57 -14.09 -0.26 5.30
CA GLY A 57 -15.44 -0.51 4.77
C GLY A 57 -15.79 0.24 3.47
N LYS A 58 -14.87 1.00 2.87
CA LYS A 58 -15.08 1.70 1.59
C LYS A 58 -15.01 0.78 0.35
N ALA A 59 -14.79 -0.51 0.55
CA ALA A 59 -14.72 -1.50 -0.52
C ALA A 59 -15.93 -2.45 -0.49
N LYS A 60 -17.15 -1.93 -0.58
CA LYS A 60 -18.20 -2.71 -1.24
C LYS A 60 -17.99 -2.52 -2.74
N PRO A 61 -17.64 -3.57 -3.52
CA PRO A 61 -17.90 -3.48 -4.94
C PRO A 61 -19.40 -3.18 -5.07
N TYR A 62 -19.74 -2.13 -5.80
CA TYR A 62 -21.12 -1.88 -6.20
C TYR A 62 -21.59 -3.19 -6.82
N SER A 63 -22.41 -3.95 -6.10
CA SER A 63 -23.06 -5.14 -6.65
C SER A 63 -23.94 -4.58 -7.76
N LEU A 64 -23.51 -4.79 -9.01
CA LEU A 64 -24.40 -4.64 -10.16
C LEU A 64 -25.49 -5.67 -9.92
N VAL A 65 -26.57 -5.20 -9.29
CA VAL A 65 -27.79 -5.95 -9.07
C VAL A 65 -28.12 -6.59 -10.41
N ASN A 66 -28.03 -7.92 -10.49
CA ASN A 66 -28.46 -8.66 -11.65
C ASN A 66 -29.96 -8.36 -11.79
N PHE A 67 -30.30 -7.43 -12.68
CA PHE A 67 -31.63 -7.35 -13.25
C PHE A 67 -31.78 -8.58 -14.15
N THR A 68 -31.99 -9.75 -13.55
CA THR A 68 -32.74 -10.82 -14.19
C THR A 68 -34.17 -10.32 -14.35
N GLY A 69 -34.34 -9.46 -15.36
CA GLY A 69 -35.63 -9.06 -15.85
C GLY A 69 -36.34 -10.30 -16.34
N ARG A 70 -37.32 -10.76 -15.53
CA ARG A 70 -38.45 -11.55 -15.99
C ARG A 70 -38.89 -11.07 -17.38
N LYS A 71 -38.89 -11.97 -18.35
CA LYS A 71 -39.85 -11.96 -19.45
C LYS A 71 -40.30 -13.39 -19.69
#